data_AF-A0A2E8JSN1-F1
#
_entry.id   AF-A0A2E8JSN1-F1
#
_cell.length_a   1.000
_cell.length_b   1.000
_cell.length_c   1.000
_cell.angle_alpha   90.00
_cell.angle_beta   90.00
_cell.angle_gamma   90.00
#
_symmetry.space_group_name_H-M   'P 1'
#
loop_
_entity.id
_entity.type
_entity.pdbx_description
1 polymer ?
#
loop_
_entity_poly.entity_id
_entity_poly.type
_entity_poly.pdbx_seq_one_letter_code
_entity_poly.pdbx_strand_id
1 'polypeptide(L)'
;MGQRIMKRLADYSQYFLRRPQLIKELVGHSSIKKTDVVYDIGAGSGVISAVLATRAKQVVAIEAEPRMAQKLRQNLARYDNVSVVESDVLRYDFPQAPYKVFANIPFHISADIVRRLFLGNAVPKAAYLVVQKQFAQKLLIDRAGFVGQLGAVLAPWCAFRIRRPLRRTDFWPHPNVDTVLLEIMPREEALIDRKKLKAYEAMVVAAYHDPRQFRKLPLGAAGIDPSTKPSQLSLAQWLLLFAAHSGDLHR
;
A
#
# COMPACT_ATOMS: atom_id res chain seq x y z
N MET A 1 31.10 -3.75 14.21
CA MET A 1 30.10 -4.14 13.18
C MET A 1 28.67 -3.63 13.46
N GLY A 2 28.19 -3.64 14.71
CA GLY A 2 26.81 -3.26 15.08
C GLY A 2 26.42 -1.77 14.89
N GLN A 3 27.31 -0.83 15.20
CA GLN A 3 27.02 0.62 15.06
C GLN A 3 26.78 1.08 13.62
N ARG A 4 27.42 0.43 12.63
CA ARG A 4 27.30 0.77 11.21
C ARG A 4 26.02 0.20 10.56
N ILE A 5 25.48 -0.88 11.10
CA ILE A 5 24.17 -1.43 10.75
C ILE A 5 23.05 -0.55 11.36
N MET A 6 23.22 -0.12 12.62
CA MET A 6 22.28 0.79 13.30
C MET A 6 22.10 2.13 12.58
N LYS A 7 23.19 2.73 12.07
CA LYS A 7 23.13 3.99 11.32
C LYS A 7 22.30 3.84 10.01
N ARG A 8 22.53 2.75 9.25
CA ARG A 8 21.75 2.42 8.05
C ARG A 8 20.26 2.19 8.33
N LEU A 9 19.90 1.52 9.43
CA LEU A 9 18.48 1.21 9.73
C LEU A 9 17.66 2.46 10.06
N ALA A 10 18.27 3.44 10.73
CA ALA A 10 17.66 4.74 10.97
C ALA A 10 17.51 5.54 9.67
N ASP A 11 18.55 5.54 8.81
CA ASP A 11 18.55 6.28 7.54
C ASP A 11 17.53 5.71 6.52
N TYR A 12 17.27 4.39 6.53
CA TYR A 12 16.28 3.75 5.65
C TYR A 12 14.90 3.56 6.28
N SER A 13 14.67 4.04 7.52
CA SER A 13 13.40 3.83 8.26
C SER A 13 12.93 2.36 8.24
N GLN A 14 13.86 1.42 8.40
CA GLN A 14 13.58 -0.02 8.39
C GLN A 14 13.48 -0.56 9.82
N TYR A 15 12.32 -1.12 10.16
CA TYR A 15 12.02 -1.70 11.47
C TYR A 15 11.64 -3.17 11.31
N PHE A 16 12.24 -4.09 12.05
CA PHE A 16 11.98 -5.53 11.88
C PHE A 16 10.97 -6.04 12.91
N LEU A 17 9.98 -6.82 12.47
CA LEU A 17 9.06 -7.52 13.39
C LEU A 17 9.82 -8.59 14.20
N ARG A 18 9.73 -8.53 15.53
CA ARG A 18 10.60 -9.32 16.43
C ARG A 18 10.20 -10.78 16.59
N ARG A 19 8.91 -11.10 16.46
CA ARG A 19 8.37 -12.40 16.92
C ARG A 19 7.63 -13.12 15.80
N PRO A 20 7.99 -14.38 15.47
CA PRO A 20 7.23 -15.20 14.53
C PRO A 20 5.76 -15.37 14.91
N GLN A 21 5.43 -15.40 16.21
CA GLN A 21 4.04 -15.48 16.69
C GLN A 21 3.21 -14.26 16.28
N LEU A 22 3.79 -13.06 16.39
CA LEU A 22 3.14 -11.84 15.93
C LEU A 22 2.90 -11.90 14.43
N ILE A 23 3.89 -12.33 13.65
CA ILE A 23 3.74 -12.43 12.19
C ILE A 23 2.63 -13.44 11.83
N LYS A 24 2.58 -14.60 12.50
CA LYS A 24 1.48 -15.57 12.35
C LYS A 24 0.12 -14.95 12.65
N GLU A 25 0.03 -14.14 13.70
CA GLU A 25 -1.19 -13.42 14.08
C GLU A 25 -1.58 -12.38 13.00
N LEU A 26 -0.63 -11.56 12.53
CA LEU A 26 -0.87 -10.57 11.48
C LEU A 26 -1.30 -11.22 10.16
N VAL A 27 -0.65 -12.33 9.76
CA VAL A 27 -1.08 -13.14 8.59
C VAL A 27 -2.48 -13.71 8.82
N GLY A 28 -2.84 -14.06 10.06
CA GLY A 28 -4.20 -14.46 10.44
C GLY A 28 -5.27 -13.39 10.23
N HIS A 29 -4.90 -12.10 10.23
CA HIS A 29 -5.80 -11.00 9.88
C HIS A 29 -5.94 -10.77 8.37
N SER A 30 -5.24 -11.53 7.53
CA SER A 30 -5.30 -11.44 6.07
C SER A 30 -6.27 -12.45 5.46
N SER A 31 -6.61 -12.26 4.18
CA SER A 31 -7.39 -13.22 3.38
C SER A 31 -6.53 -14.28 2.68
N ILE A 32 -5.24 -14.43 3.05
CA ILE A 32 -4.29 -15.33 2.39
C ILE A 32 -4.68 -16.80 2.63
N LYS A 33 -4.70 -17.58 1.55
CA LYS A 33 -5.07 -18.99 1.50
C LYS A 33 -3.97 -19.83 0.85
N LYS A 34 -4.07 -21.15 1.02
CA LYS A 34 -3.15 -22.16 0.47
C LYS A 34 -3.07 -22.20 -1.06
N THR A 35 -3.96 -21.51 -1.75
CA THR A 35 -4.01 -21.39 -3.21
C THR A 35 -3.32 -20.13 -3.73
N ASP A 36 -2.98 -19.17 -2.86
CA ASP A 36 -2.49 -17.86 -3.27
C ASP A 36 -0.98 -17.84 -3.53
N VAL A 37 -0.57 -17.05 -4.51
CA VAL A 37 0.82 -16.57 -4.65
C VAL A 37 0.94 -15.26 -3.88
N VAL A 38 1.92 -15.17 -2.97
CA VAL A 38 2.08 -14.01 -2.08
C VAL A 38 3.46 -13.39 -2.23
N TYR A 39 3.49 -12.08 -2.42
CA TYR A 39 4.71 -11.29 -2.49
C TYR A 39 5.03 -10.68 -1.12
N ASP A 40 6.26 -10.89 -0.65
CA ASP A 40 6.85 -10.26 0.53
C ASP A 40 7.86 -9.20 0.06
N ILE A 41 7.49 -7.91 0.21
CA ILE A 41 8.26 -6.78 -0.30
C ILE A 41 9.20 -6.27 0.79
N GLY A 42 10.50 -6.20 0.49
CA GLY A 42 11.52 -5.86 1.50
C GLY A 42 11.64 -6.98 2.53
N ALA A 43 11.75 -8.22 2.03
CA ALA A 43 11.67 -9.43 2.85
C ALA A 43 12.76 -9.52 3.93
N GLY A 44 13.87 -8.76 3.80
CA GLY A 44 14.90 -8.65 4.82
C GLY A 44 15.50 -10.01 5.17
N SER A 45 15.39 -10.42 6.43
CA SER A 45 15.89 -11.73 6.89
C SER A 45 14.99 -12.92 6.54
N GLY A 46 13.78 -12.68 6.01
CA GLY A 46 12.86 -13.72 5.56
C GLY A 46 11.89 -14.25 6.61
N VAL A 47 11.74 -13.59 7.76
CA VAL A 47 10.83 -14.07 8.83
C VAL A 47 9.37 -14.06 8.39
N ILE A 48 8.95 -13.03 7.64
CA ILE A 48 7.60 -12.94 7.06
C ILE A 48 7.42 -14.03 6.01
N SER A 49 8.35 -14.08 5.04
CA SER A 49 8.39 -15.14 4.00
C SER A 49 8.28 -16.55 4.56
N ALA A 50 9.01 -16.87 5.64
CA ALA A 50 8.96 -18.18 6.30
C ALA A 50 7.59 -18.51 6.90
N VAL A 51 6.87 -17.52 7.44
CA VAL A 51 5.50 -17.72 7.93
C VAL A 51 4.52 -17.87 6.77
N LEU A 52 4.66 -17.05 5.73
CA LEU A 52 3.83 -17.11 4.53
C LEU A 52 3.97 -18.46 3.80
N ALA A 53 5.17 -19.04 3.78
CA ALA A 53 5.44 -20.36 3.19
C ALA A 53 4.54 -21.46 3.79
N THR A 54 4.15 -21.30 5.05
CA THR A 54 3.23 -22.24 5.74
C THR A 54 1.75 -21.97 5.46
N ARG A 55 1.38 -20.92 4.71
CA ARG A 55 -0.01 -20.46 4.50
C ARG A 55 -0.39 -20.25 3.04
N ALA A 56 0.58 -19.97 2.17
CA ALA A 56 0.39 -19.71 0.74
C ALA A 56 0.81 -20.90 -0.13
N LYS A 57 0.37 -20.89 -1.39
CA LYS A 57 0.84 -21.85 -2.41
C LYS A 57 2.32 -21.60 -2.70
N GLN A 58 2.66 -20.34 -2.94
CA GLN A 58 4.00 -19.88 -3.29
C GLN A 58 4.24 -18.51 -2.67
N VAL A 59 5.47 -18.27 -2.24
CA VAL A 59 5.92 -16.96 -1.77
C VAL A 59 7.01 -16.44 -2.68
N VAL A 60 6.91 -15.17 -3.09
CA VAL A 60 7.96 -14.46 -3.82
C VAL A 60 8.50 -13.35 -2.92
N ALA A 61 9.70 -13.56 -2.40
CA ALA A 61 10.37 -12.64 -1.50
C ALA A 61 11.23 -11.67 -2.33
N ILE A 62 10.87 -10.38 -2.35
CA ILE A 62 11.60 -9.34 -3.07
C ILE A 62 12.51 -8.61 -2.08
N GLU A 63 13.81 -8.55 -2.40
CA GLU A 63 14.80 -7.79 -1.64
C GLU A 63 15.70 -7.01 -2.61
N ALA A 64 15.93 -5.73 -2.32
CA ALA A 64 16.69 -4.86 -3.22
C ALA A 64 18.20 -4.90 -2.93
N GLU A 65 18.61 -5.18 -1.68
CA GLU A 65 20.02 -5.18 -1.31
C GLU A 65 20.67 -6.54 -1.60
N PRO A 66 21.70 -6.61 -2.48
CA PRO A 66 22.27 -7.88 -2.93
C PRO A 66 22.76 -8.80 -1.81
N ARG A 67 23.43 -8.24 -0.78
CA ARG A 67 23.97 -9.05 0.33
C ARG A 67 22.84 -9.60 1.21
N MET A 68 21.77 -8.84 1.40
CA MET A 68 20.57 -9.28 2.10
C MET A 68 19.83 -10.34 1.29
N ALA A 69 19.68 -10.16 -0.03
CA ALA A 69 19.07 -11.14 -0.92
C ALA A 69 19.83 -12.49 -0.89
N GLN A 70 21.17 -12.47 -0.85
CA GLN A 70 21.96 -13.68 -0.68
C GLN A 70 21.70 -14.39 0.66
N LYS A 71 21.66 -13.64 1.78
CA LYS A 71 21.32 -14.20 3.09
C LYS A 71 19.90 -14.73 3.15
N LEU A 72 18.97 -14.01 2.52
CA LEU A 72 17.57 -14.40 2.41
C LEU A 72 17.42 -15.75 1.69
N ARG A 73 18.16 -15.95 0.58
CA ARG A 73 18.23 -17.26 -0.12
C ARG A 73 18.71 -18.38 0.81
N GLN A 74 19.77 -18.13 1.59
CA GLN A 74 20.30 -19.12 2.54
C GLN A 74 19.29 -19.44 3.65
N ASN A 75 18.66 -18.42 4.24
CA ASN A 75 17.68 -18.58 5.32
C ASN A 75 16.43 -19.34 4.87
N LEU A 76 16.05 -19.17 3.60
CA LEU A 76 14.84 -19.75 3.02
C LEU A 76 15.07 -21.03 2.23
N ALA A 77 16.31 -21.53 2.16
CA ALA A 77 16.69 -22.71 1.37
C ALA A 77 15.89 -23.98 1.71
N ARG A 78 15.33 -24.06 2.93
CA ARG A 78 14.50 -25.19 3.38
C ARG A 78 13.03 -25.12 2.93
N TYR A 79 12.61 -24.05 2.27
CA TYR A 79 11.23 -23.86 1.83
C TYR A 79 11.14 -23.98 0.31
N ASP A 80 10.63 -25.13 -0.17
CA ASP A 80 10.53 -25.42 -1.60
C ASP A 80 9.56 -24.51 -2.35
N ASN A 81 8.66 -23.84 -1.61
CA ASN A 81 7.64 -22.94 -2.17
C ASN A 81 8.00 -21.45 -2.02
N VAL A 82 9.26 -21.10 -1.76
CA VAL A 82 9.71 -19.72 -1.66
C VAL A 82 10.76 -19.42 -2.72
N SER A 83 10.52 -18.40 -3.55
CA SER A 83 11.51 -17.84 -4.46
C SER A 83 12.00 -16.47 -3.96
N VAL A 84 13.30 -16.21 -4.13
CA VAL A 84 13.91 -14.92 -3.76
C VAL A 84 14.28 -14.16 -5.03
N VAL A 85 13.76 -12.95 -5.15
CA VAL A 85 14.02 -12.04 -6.26
C VAL A 85 14.83 -10.85 -5.74
N GLU A 86 15.98 -10.63 -6.36
CA GLU A 86 16.83 -9.48 -6.07
C GLU A 86 16.44 -8.33 -7.00
N SER A 87 15.61 -7.40 -6.50
CA SER A 87 15.06 -6.32 -7.30
C SER A 87 14.57 -5.16 -6.44
N ASP A 88 14.67 -3.95 -6.97
CA ASP A 88 13.93 -2.80 -6.45
C ASP A 88 12.45 -2.96 -6.79
N VAL A 89 11.60 -3.04 -5.77
CA VAL A 89 10.15 -3.21 -5.95
C VAL A 89 9.50 -2.11 -6.79
N LEU A 90 10.05 -0.89 -6.76
CA LEU A 90 9.54 0.23 -7.56
C LEU A 90 9.78 0.02 -9.06
N ARG A 91 10.70 -0.88 -9.42
CA ARG A 91 11.05 -1.27 -10.79
C ARG A 91 10.65 -2.70 -11.13
N TYR A 92 10.21 -3.49 -10.14
CA TYR A 92 9.86 -4.89 -10.34
C TYR A 92 8.54 -5.04 -11.09
N ASP A 93 8.54 -5.81 -12.18
CA ASP A 93 7.35 -6.09 -12.97
C ASP A 93 6.52 -7.23 -12.37
N PHE A 94 5.39 -6.85 -11.78
CA PHE A 94 4.45 -7.80 -11.19
C PHE A 94 3.69 -8.59 -12.27
N PRO A 95 3.34 -9.87 -11.99
CA PRO A 95 2.66 -10.71 -12.95
C PRO A 95 1.20 -10.28 -13.13
N GLN A 96 0.66 -10.51 -14.33
CA GLN A 96 -0.78 -10.37 -14.58
C GLN A 96 -1.62 -11.46 -13.89
N ALA A 97 -0.99 -12.60 -13.57
CA ALA A 97 -1.62 -13.68 -12.81
C ALA A 97 -2.02 -13.19 -11.40
N PRO A 98 -3.13 -13.68 -10.81
CA PRO A 98 -3.58 -13.24 -9.49
C PRO A 98 -2.52 -13.47 -8.40
N TYR A 99 -2.23 -12.42 -7.65
CA TYR A 99 -1.33 -12.46 -6.50
C TYR A 99 -1.83 -11.58 -5.35
N LYS A 100 -1.27 -11.80 -4.16
CA LYS A 100 -1.46 -10.94 -2.99
C LYS A 100 -0.12 -10.42 -2.51
N VAL A 101 -0.15 -9.37 -1.69
CA VAL A 101 1.04 -8.81 -1.05
C VAL A 101 0.86 -8.89 0.46
N PHE A 102 1.91 -9.30 1.17
CA PHE A 102 1.98 -9.18 2.63
C PHE A 102 3.40 -8.77 3.00
N ALA A 103 3.56 -7.56 3.52
CA ALA A 103 4.89 -6.97 3.68
C ALA A 103 4.97 -6.00 4.86
N ASN A 104 6.16 -5.92 5.44
CA ASN A 104 6.54 -4.84 6.35
C ASN A 104 7.48 -3.90 5.60
N ILE A 105 6.89 -2.89 4.95
CA ILE A 105 7.58 -2.07 3.97
C ILE A 105 8.36 -0.92 4.62
N PRO A 106 9.43 -0.40 3.98
CA PRO A 106 10.12 0.78 4.48
C PRO A 106 9.17 1.99 4.49
N PHE A 107 9.11 2.70 5.62
CA PHE A 107 8.09 3.73 5.82
C PHE A 107 8.26 4.95 4.91
N HIS A 108 9.49 5.29 4.55
CA HIS A 108 9.79 6.47 3.73
C HIS A 108 9.31 6.36 2.27
N ILE A 109 9.12 5.13 1.74
CA ILE A 109 8.62 4.86 0.38
C ILE A 109 7.23 4.22 0.37
N SER A 110 6.47 4.29 1.48
CA SER A 110 5.15 3.64 1.56
C SER A 110 4.17 4.13 0.49
N ALA A 111 4.19 5.42 0.17
CA ALA A 111 3.36 5.99 -0.90
C ALA A 111 3.75 5.44 -2.28
N ASP A 112 5.05 5.36 -2.57
CA ASP A 112 5.56 4.89 -3.86
C ASP A 112 5.27 3.40 -4.07
N ILE A 113 5.38 2.59 -3.02
CA ILE A 113 5.00 1.17 -3.07
C ILE A 113 3.50 1.02 -3.35
N VAL A 114 2.65 1.76 -2.64
CA VAL A 114 1.19 1.70 -2.87
C VAL A 114 0.84 2.18 -4.29
N ARG A 115 1.49 3.24 -4.79
CA ARG A 115 1.35 3.69 -6.19
C ARG A 115 1.77 2.61 -7.17
N ARG A 116 2.94 2.00 -6.99
CA ARG A 116 3.45 0.92 -7.86
C ARG A 116 2.48 -0.25 -7.93
N LEU A 117 1.91 -0.64 -6.79
CA LEU A 117 1.00 -1.78 -6.70
C LEU A 117 -0.39 -1.50 -7.30
N PHE A 118 -0.96 -0.31 -7.10
CA PHE A 118 -2.39 -0.08 -7.40
C PHE A 118 -2.67 0.86 -8.57
N LEU A 119 -1.70 1.68 -9.00
CA LEU A 119 -1.79 2.49 -10.23
C LEU A 119 -1.18 1.77 -11.45
N GLY A 120 -0.45 0.68 -11.24
CA GLY A 120 0.07 -0.17 -12.31
C GLY A 120 -1.00 -1.03 -13.01
N ASN A 121 -0.61 -1.77 -14.05
CA ASN A 121 -1.54 -2.64 -14.78
C ASN A 121 -1.76 -3.98 -14.07
N ALA A 122 -0.72 -4.56 -13.47
CA ALA A 122 -0.81 -5.75 -12.64
C ALA A 122 -1.14 -5.35 -11.20
N VAL A 123 -2.42 -5.43 -10.82
CA VAL A 123 -2.91 -5.04 -9.50
C VAL A 123 -3.07 -6.29 -8.61
N PRO A 124 -2.58 -6.28 -7.36
CA PRO A 124 -2.78 -7.40 -6.45
C PRO A 124 -4.25 -7.56 -6.06
N LYS A 125 -4.70 -8.80 -5.82
CA LYS A 125 -6.05 -9.09 -5.28
C LYS A 125 -6.25 -8.55 -3.86
N ALA A 126 -5.17 -8.41 -3.10
CA ALA A 126 -5.15 -7.74 -1.81
C ALA A 126 -3.70 -7.40 -1.43
N ALA A 127 -3.49 -6.31 -0.70
CA ALA A 127 -2.22 -5.99 -0.05
C ALA A 127 -2.43 -5.79 1.46
N TYR A 128 -1.53 -6.39 2.23
CA TYR A 128 -1.47 -6.32 3.69
C TYR A 128 -0.13 -5.72 4.08
N LEU A 129 -0.11 -4.43 4.41
CA LEU A 129 1.13 -3.66 4.58
C LEU A 129 1.23 -3.16 6.01
N VAL A 130 2.35 -3.43 6.68
CA VAL A 130 2.69 -2.75 7.92
C VAL A 130 3.25 -1.38 7.57
N VAL A 131 2.56 -0.34 8.03
CA VAL A 131 2.85 1.06 7.67
C VAL A 131 2.66 1.99 8.87
N GLN A 132 3.10 3.23 8.74
CA GLN A 132 2.79 4.27 9.72
C GLN A 132 1.28 4.54 9.79
N LYS A 133 0.74 4.70 11.00
CA LYS A 133 -0.69 4.96 11.23
C LYS A 133 -1.18 6.21 10.50
N GLN A 134 -0.39 7.29 10.51
CA GLN A 134 -0.73 8.54 9.82
C GLN A 134 -0.79 8.37 8.30
N PHE A 135 0.12 7.57 7.72
CA PHE A 135 0.07 7.23 6.30
C PHE A 135 -1.19 6.44 5.97
N ALA A 136 -1.51 5.40 6.76
CA ALA A 136 -2.74 4.63 6.58
C ALA A 136 -3.97 5.54 6.66
N GLN A 137 -4.08 6.40 7.67
CA GLN A 137 -5.22 7.32 7.84
C GLN A 137 -5.43 8.24 6.63
N LYS A 138 -4.36 8.70 5.99
CA LYS A 138 -4.45 9.52 4.77
C LYS A 138 -5.04 8.77 3.56
N LEU A 139 -5.10 7.44 3.59
CA LEU A 139 -5.71 6.63 2.52
C LEU A 139 -7.20 6.37 2.73
N LEU A 140 -7.69 6.47 3.97
CA LEU A 140 -9.08 6.17 4.31
C LEU A 140 -9.98 7.38 3.98
N ILE A 141 -10.56 7.37 2.78
CA ILE A 141 -11.62 8.33 2.41
C ILE A 141 -12.89 8.09 3.25
N ASP A 142 -13.70 9.14 3.43
CA ASP A 142 -14.96 9.11 4.19
C ASP A 142 -14.82 8.70 5.67
N ARG A 143 -13.61 8.88 6.23
CA ARG A 143 -13.34 8.77 7.67
C ARG A 143 -12.93 10.13 8.23
N ALA A 144 -13.16 10.32 9.53
CA ALA A 144 -12.74 11.53 10.21
C ALA A 144 -11.23 11.77 10.06
N GLY A 145 -10.86 12.97 9.63
CA GLY A 145 -9.48 13.36 9.38
C GLY A 145 -9.25 13.87 7.95
N PHE A 146 -7.99 14.13 7.62
CA PHE A 146 -7.60 14.62 6.31
C PHE A 146 -7.21 13.48 5.37
N VAL A 147 -7.89 13.41 4.23
CA VAL A 147 -7.56 12.46 3.15
C VAL A 147 -6.38 13.01 2.35
N GLY A 148 -5.34 12.19 2.18
CA GLY A 148 -4.21 12.51 1.33
C GLY A 148 -4.53 12.28 -0.14
N GLN A 149 -3.80 12.98 -1.02
CA GLN A 149 -3.97 12.90 -2.48
C GLN A 149 -4.01 11.45 -2.99
N LEU A 150 -3.11 10.57 -2.52
CA LEU A 150 -3.07 9.16 -2.95
C LEU A 150 -4.34 8.39 -2.55
N GLY A 151 -4.92 8.68 -1.38
CA GLY A 151 -6.18 8.10 -0.95
C GLY A 151 -7.33 8.50 -1.87
N ALA A 152 -7.44 9.80 -2.19
CA ALA A 152 -8.44 10.32 -3.11
C ALA A 152 -8.29 9.76 -4.54
N VAL A 153 -7.05 9.58 -5.02
CA VAL A 153 -6.76 8.97 -6.33
C VAL A 153 -7.20 7.50 -6.35
N LEU A 154 -6.91 6.70 -5.32
CA LEU A 154 -7.15 5.26 -5.37
C LEU A 154 -8.57 4.84 -4.94
N ALA A 155 -9.29 5.68 -4.21
CA ALA A 155 -10.59 5.37 -3.64
C ALA A 155 -11.66 4.83 -4.64
N PRO A 156 -11.70 5.25 -5.91
CA PRO A 156 -12.65 4.68 -6.89
C PRO A 156 -12.40 3.19 -7.20
N TRP A 157 -11.16 2.72 -7.04
CA TRP A 157 -10.76 1.35 -7.37
C TRP A 157 -10.43 0.49 -6.16
N CYS A 158 -10.14 1.10 -5.00
CA CYS A 158 -9.66 0.39 -3.82
C CYS A 158 -10.48 0.74 -2.58
N ALA A 159 -10.66 -0.26 -1.71
CA ALA A 159 -11.11 -0.10 -0.35
C ALA A 159 -9.91 -0.24 0.61
N PHE A 160 -9.90 0.60 1.65
CA PHE A 160 -8.84 0.66 2.66
C PHE A 160 -9.39 0.32 4.03
N ARG A 161 -8.66 -0.49 4.80
CA ARG A 161 -9.04 -0.85 6.18
C ARG A 161 -7.82 -0.99 7.06
N ILE A 162 -7.84 -0.35 8.22
CA ILE A 162 -6.88 -0.65 9.29
C ILE A 162 -7.34 -1.94 9.97
N ARG A 163 -6.59 -3.03 9.78
CA ARG A 163 -6.91 -4.35 10.36
C ARG A 163 -6.55 -4.39 11.84
N ARG A 164 -5.41 -3.81 12.18
CA ARG A 164 -4.85 -3.90 13.54
C ARG A 164 -3.80 -2.82 13.80
N PRO A 165 -3.82 -2.14 14.96
CA PRO A 165 -2.68 -1.36 15.45
C PRO A 165 -1.57 -2.28 16.00
N LEU A 166 -0.31 -1.92 15.76
CA LEU A 166 0.86 -2.62 16.29
C LEU A 166 1.52 -1.78 17.39
N ARG A 167 2.15 -2.45 18.36
CA ARG A 167 2.87 -1.80 19.45
C ARG A 167 4.30 -1.51 19.02
N ARG A 168 4.91 -0.45 19.54
CA ARG A 168 6.32 -0.14 19.27
C ARG A 168 7.24 -1.31 19.64
N THR A 169 6.94 -2.03 20.73
CA THR A 169 7.67 -3.21 21.22
C THR A 169 7.62 -4.43 20.30
N ASP A 170 6.73 -4.42 19.30
CA ASP A 170 6.62 -5.48 18.30
C ASP A 170 7.79 -5.45 17.29
N PHE A 171 8.56 -4.36 17.27
CA PHE A 171 9.65 -4.11 16.33
C PHE A 171 11.02 -3.99 16.99
N TRP A 172 12.08 -4.17 16.19
CA TRP A 172 13.45 -3.76 16.51
C TRP A 172 14.13 -3.12 15.30
N PRO A 173 14.75 -1.92 15.44
CA PRO A 173 14.62 -1.02 16.59
C PRO A 173 13.15 -0.59 16.81
N HIS A 174 12.83 0.00 17.95
CA HIS A 174 11.47 0.48 18.21
C HIS A 174 11.17 1.72 17.33
N PRO A 175 10.09 1.73 16.54
CA PRO A 175 9.72 2.88 15.72
C PRO A 175 9.30 4.05 16.59
N ASN A 176 9.60 5.28 16.14
CA ASN A 176 9.18 6.51 16.82
C ASN A 176 7.74 6.94 16.54
N VAL A 177 7.02 6.14 15.75
CA VAL A 177 5.70 6.43 15.23
C VAL A 177 4.77 5.26 15.47
N ASP A 178 3.47 5.54 15.54
CA ASP A 178 2.44 4.50 15.57
C ASP A 178 2.42 3.74 14.24
N THR A 179 2.20 2.43 14.32
CA THR A 179 2.18 1.54 13.16
C THR A 179 0.91 0.71 13.14
N VAL A 180 0.47 0.33 11.95
CA VAL A 180 -0.75 -0.45 11.73
C VAL A 180 -0.55 -1.47 10.62
N LEU A 181 -1.30 -2.56 10.66
CA LEU A 181 -1.53 -3.43 9.52
C LEU A 181 -2.67 -2.84 8.68
N LEU A 182 -2.32 -2.29 7.53
CA LEU A 182 -3.24 -1.77 6.53
C LEU A 182 -3.63 -2.87 5.54
N GLU A 183 -4.92 -3.04 5.30
CA GLU A 183 -5.49 -3.81 4.19
C GLU A 183 -5.89 -2.85 3.07
N ILE A 184 -5.48 -3.19 1.84
CA ILE A 184 -5.90 -2.54 0.60
C ILE A 184 -6.47 -3.63 -0.30
N MET A 185 -7.72 -3.48 -0.72
CA MET A 185 -8.39 -4.41 -1.61
C MET A 185 -8.94 -3.68 -2.83
N PRO A 186 -8.68 -4.14 -4.06
CA PRO A 186 -9.45 -3.69 -5.21
C PRO A 186 -10.93 -3.95 -4.98
N ARG A 187 -11.78 -3.01 -5.37
CA ARG A 187 -13.23 -3.19 -5.35
C ARG A 187 -13.62 -4.23 -6.40
N GLU A 188 -14.65 -5.02 -6.09
CA GLU A 188 -15.23 -5.96 -7.05
C GLU A 188 -15.81 -5.20 -8.25
N GLU A 189 -16.52 -4.11 -7.96
CA GLU A 189 -17.00 -3.14 -8.94
C GLU A 189 -16.28 -1.80 -8.74
N ALA A 190 -15.51 -1.40 -9.75
CA ALA A 190 -14.84 -0.11 -9.76
C ALA A 190 -15.87 1.02 -9.97
N LEU A 191 -15.73 2.11 -9.21
CA LEU A 191 -16.64 3.26 -9.28
C LEU A 191 -16.35 4.16 -10.50
N ILE A 192 -15.18 3.98 -11.11
CA ILE A 192 -14.76 4.62 -12.36
C ILE A 192 -14.10 3.54 -13.23
N ASP A 193 -14.41 3.51 -14.53
CA ASP A 193 -13.71 2.64 -15.49
C ASP A 193 -12.19 2.89 -15.40
N ARG A 194 -11.40 1.83 -15.26
CA ARG A 194 -9.93 1.91 -15.16
C ARG A 194 -9.30 2.60 -16.39
N LYS A 195 -9.96 2.62 -17.55
CA LYS A 195 -9.53 3.42 -18.72
C LYS A 195 -9.45 4.92 -18.42
N LYS A 196 -10.27 5.41 -17.49
CA LYS A 196 -10.30 6.82 -17.05
C LYS A 196 -9.32 7.12 -15.91
N LEU A 197 -8.51 6.13 -15.47
CA LEU A 197 -7.58 6.28 -14.35
C LEU A 197 -6.65 7.49 -14.50
N LYS A 198 -6.01 7.64 -15.67
CA LYS A 198 -5.07 8.75 -15.91
C LYS A 198 -5.75 10.12 -15.84
N ALA A 199 -6.97 10.24 -16.37
CA ALA A 199 -7.72 11.49 -16.36
C ALA A 199 -8.17 11.85 -14.93
N TYR A 200 -8.70 10.87 -14.18
CA TYR A 200 -9.10 11.06 -12.79
C TYR A 200 -7.89 11.39 -11.89
N GLU A 201 -6.77 10.66 -12.05
CA GLU A 201 -5.55 10.94 -11.30
C GLU A 201 -5.05 12.35 -11.59
N ALA A 202 -5.00 12.78 -12.86
CA ALA A 202 -4.56 14.13 -13.23
C ALA A 202 -5.46 15.20 -12.59
N MET A 203 -6.79 15.00 -12.59
CA MET A 203 -7.74 15.93 -11.97
C MET A 203 -7.50 16.06 -10.46
N VAL A 204 -7.42 14.92 -9.74
CA VAL A 204 -7.18 14.91 -8.28
C VAL A 204 -5.81 15.51 -7.94
N VAL A 205 -4.78 15.16 -8.71
CA VAL A 205 -3.42 15.68 -8.49
C VAL A 205 -3.40 17.20 -8.66
N ALA A 206 -3.99 17.73 -9.73
CA ALA A 206 -4.08 19.17 -9.97
C ALA A 206 -4.83 19.90 -8.85
N ALA A 207 -5.95 19.33 -8.39
CA ALA A 207 -6.74 19.90 -7.31
C ALA A 207 -5.97 19.99 -5.97
N TYR A 208 -5.17 18.99 -5.64
CA TYR A 208 -4.33 19.00 -4.43
C TYR A 208 -3.09 19.90 -4.55
N HIS A 209 -2.60 20.14 -5.78
CA HIS A 209 -1.38 20.92 -6.02
C HIS A 209 -1.63 22.43 -6.05
N ASP A 210 -2.71 22.88 -6.70
CA ASP A 210 -3.02 24.31 -6.87
C ASP A 210 -4.50 24.59 -6.55
N PRO A 211 -4.81 25.40 -5.52
CA PRO A 211 -6.18 25.81 -5.20
C PRO A 211 -6.93 26.45 -6.36
N ARG A 212 -6.23 27.10 -7.31
CA ARG A 212 -6.84 27.68 -8.51
C ARG A 212 -7.35 26.61 -9.46
N GLN A 213 -6.68 25.46 -9.55
CA GLN A 213 -7.16 24.33 -10.37
C GLN A 213 -8.38 23.69 -9.71
N PHE A 214 -8.37 23.54 -8.38
CA PHE A 214 -9.54 23.05 -7.66
C PHE A 214 -10.78 23.93 -7.87
N ARG A 215 -10.63 25.26 -7.82
CA ARG A 215 -11.74 26.22 -8.05
C ARG A 215 -12.29 26.23 -9.49
N LYS A 216 -11.56 25.68 -10.47
CA LYS A 216 -12.05 25.52 -11.85
C LYS A 216 -12.97 24.31 -12.01
N LEU A 217 -12.97 23.39 -11.05
CA LEU A 217 -13.87 22.25 -11.08
C LEU A 217 -15.32 22.74 -10.85
N PRO A 218 -16.32 22.03 -11.37
CA PRO A 218 -17.73 22.41 -11.23
C PRO A 218 -18.27 22.12 -9.81
N LEU A 219 -17.72 22.81 -8.79
CA LEU A 219 -18.03 22.59 -7.37
C LEU A 219 -19.53 22.75 -7.07
N GLY A 220 -20.17 23.77 -7.65
CA GLY A 220 -21.60 24.03 -7.46
C GLY A 220 -22.50 22.91 -7.99
N ALA A 221 -22.15 22.32 -9.14
CA ALA A 221 -22.90 21.19 -9.71
C ALA A 221 -22.78 19.92 -8.85
N ALA A 222 -21.72 19.81 -8.04
CA ALA A 222 -21.51 18.71 -7.09
C ALA A 222 -21.99 19.05 -5.65
N GLY A 223 -22.64 20.21 -5.45
CA GLY A 223 -23.10 20.63 -4.12
C GLY A 223 -21.98 20.88 -3.12
N ILE A 224 -20.80 21.28 -3.58
CA ILE A 224 -19.59 21.49 -2.76
C ILE A 224 -19.42 22.97 -2.46
N ASP A 225 -19.28 23.31 -1.17
CA ASP A 225 -18.96 24.67 -0.73
C ASP A 225 -17.59 25.10 -1.30
N PRO A 226 -17.45 26.27 -1.95
CA PRO A 226 -16.18 26.75 -2.52
C PRO A 226 -15.02 26.90 -1.53
N SER A 227 -15.30 26.97 -0.23
CA SER A 227 -14.30 27.00 0.85
C SER A 227 -13.77 25.62 1.23
N THR A 228 -14.42 24.54 0.77
CA THR A 228 -14.01 23.15 1.01
C THR A 228 -12.64 22.90 0.41
N LYS A 229 -11.78 22.20 1.15
CA LYS A 229 -10.47 21.76 0.63
C LYS A 229 -10.59 20.39 -0.03
N PRO A 230 -9.73 20.08 -1.03
CA PRO A 230 -9.69 18.74 -1.65
C PRO A 230 -9.64 17.59 -0.63
N SER A 231 -8.90 17.76 0.48
CA SER A 231 -8.75 16.77 1.54
C SER A 231 -9.98 16.53 2.41
N GLN A 232 -11.03 17.34 2.24
CA GLN A 232 -12.30 17.25 2.94
C GLN A 232 -13.41 16.65 2.07
N LEU A 233 -13.16 16.43 0.77
CA LEU A 233 -14.14 15.85 -0.11
C LEU A 233 -14.33 14.37 0.16
N SER A 234 -15.60 13.98 0.20
CA SER A 234 -16.01 12.57 0.21
C SER A 234 -15.73 11.90 -1.13
N LEU A 235 -15.74 10.55 -1.14
CA LEU A 235 -15.62 9.81 -2.38
C LEU A 235 -16.75 10.16 -3.36
N ALA A 236 -17.99 10.24 -2.88
CA ALA A 236 -19.13 10.62 -3.71
C ALA A 236 -18.95 12.00 -4.37
N GLN A 237 -18.44 12.99 -3.63
CA GLN A 237 -18.13 14.31 -4.17
C GLN A 237 -17.04 14.27 -5.24
N TRP A 238 -15.97 13.49 -5.05
CA TRP A 238 -14.96 13.30 -6.09
C TRP A 238 -15.50 12.66 -7.36
N LEU A 239 -16.38 11.66 -7.23
CA LEU A 239 -17.02 11.00 -8.38
C LEU A 239 -17.93 11.98 -9.15
N LEU A 240 -18.74 12.76 -8.44
CA LEU A 240 -19.59 13.79 -9.04
C LEU A 240 -18.77 14.86 -9.77
N LEU A 241 -17.69 15.35 -9.14
CA LEU A 241 -16.79 16.31 -9.76
C LEU A 241 -16.15 15.75 -11.03
N PHE A 242 -15.71 14.49 -11.00
CA PHE A 242 -15.10 13.87 -12.17
C PHE A 242 -16.09 13.68 -13.32
N ALA A 243 -17.31 13.23 -13.03
CA ALA A 243 -18.36 13.11 -14.03
C ALA A 243 -18.68 14.48 -14.65
N ALA A 244 -18.76 15.52 -13.83
CA ALA A 244 -19.10 16.88 -14.27
C ALA A 244 -17.99 17.50 -15.10
N HIS A 245 -16.74 17.28 -14.69
CA HIS A 245 -15.56 17.76 -15.40
C HIS A 245 -15.33 17.04 -16.74
N SER A 246 -15.70 15.76 -16.82
CA SER A 246 -15.52 14.95 -18.04
C SER A 246 -16.67 15.10 -19.05
N GLY A 247 -17.75 15.81 -18.69
CA GLY A 247 -18.96 15.93 -19.51
C GLY A 247 -19.86 14.68 -19.51
N ASP A 248 -19.67 13.78 -18.55
CA ASP A 248 -20.39 12.49 -18.46
C ASP A 248 -21.74 12.59 -17.72
N LEU A 249 -22.14 13.75 -17.19
CA LEU A 249 -23.37 13.89 -16.38
C LEU A 249 -24.69 13.73 -17.16
N HIS A 250 -24.64 13.52 -18.47
CA HIS A 250 -25.81 13.49 -19.35
C HIS A 250 -25.90 12.24 -20.24
N ARG A 251 -25.36 11.09 -19.79
CA ARG A 251 -25.63 9.79 -20.42
C ARG A 251 -26.16 8.79 -19.42
#